data_AF-A0A349R1N9-F1
#
_entry.id   AF-A0A349R1N9-F1
#
_cell.length_a   1.000
_cell.length_b   1.000
_cell.length_c   1.000
_cell.angle_alpha   90.00
_cell.angle_beta   90.00
_cell.angle_gamma   90.00
#
_symmetry.space_group_name_H-M   'P 1'
#
loop_
_entity.id
_entity.type
_entity.pdbx_description
1 polymer ?
#
loop_
_entity_poly.entity_id
_entity_poly.type
_entity_poly.pdbx_seq_one_letter_code
_entity_poly.pdbx_strand_id
1 'polypeptide(L)' 'ERGIEFVGEFQRKWDLVRWKKLVEAVKSAANDNPLGAKNVKDFHGIFPIPEAEITKNPNLLPQNQGY' A
#
# COMPACT_ATOMS: atom_id res chain seq x y z
N GLU A 1 -15.66 -8.60 -12.18
CA GLU A 1 -15.29 -7.70 -13.30
C GLU A 1 -13.91 -7.05 -13.12
N ARG A 2 -13.74 -5.90 -12.46
CA ARG A 2 -12.46 -5.12 -12.48
C ARG A 2 -11.17 -5.90 -12.16
N GLY A 3 -11.20 -6.82 -11.19
CA GLY A 3 -10.03 -7.61 -10.81
C GLY A 3 -9.61 -8.67 -11.83
N ILE A 4 -10.52 -9.01 -12.75
CA ILE A 4 -10.30 -9.93 -13.87
C ILE A 4 -9.93 -9.10 -15.11
N GLU A 5 -10.76 -8.08 -15.43
CA GLU A 5 -10.60 -7.24 -16.63
C GLU A 5 -9.25 -6.53 -16.68
N PHE A 6 -8.78 -5.97 -15.56
CA PHE A 6 -7.57 -5.14 -15.50
C PHE A 6 -6.42 -5.82 -14.77
N VAL A 7 -6.35 -7.16 -14.83
CA VAL A 7 -5.23 -7.90 -14.22
C VAL A 7 -3.92 -7.54 -14.92
N GLY A 8 -2.87 -7.26 -14.14
CA GLY A 8 -1.57 -6.85 -14.68
C GLY A 8 -1.44 -5.36 -15.04
N GLU A 9 -2.53 -4.58 -15.01
CA GLU A 9 -2.53 -3.16 -15.41
C GLU A 9 -2.31 -2.19 -14.25
N PHE A 10 -1.65 -2.62 -13.16
CA PHE A 10 -1.30 -1.77 -12.02
C PHE A 10 -2.46 -1.07 -11.27
N GLN A 11 -3.72 -1.42 -11.55
CA GLN A 11 -4.88 -0.82 -10.87
C GLN A 11 -5.20 -1.50 -9.53
N ARG A 12 -4.87 -2.79 -9.39
CA ARG A 12 -5.36 -3.63 -8.28
C ARG A 12 -4.95 -3.12 -6.90
N LYS A 13 -3.73 -2.61 -6.73
CA LYS A 13 -3.28 -2.01 -5.47
C LYS A 13 -4.20 -0.85 -5.06
N TRP A 14 -4.42 0.09 -5.97
CA TRP A 14 -5.17 1.31 -5.71
C TRP A 14 -6.66 1.02 -5.46
N ASP A 15 -7.22 0.05 -6.19
CA ASP A 15 -8.56 -0.47 -5.94
C ASP A 15 -8.69 -1.04 -4.51
N LEU A 16 -7.76 -1.89 -4.09
CA LEU A 16 -7.79 -2.46 -2.75
C LEU A 16 -7.59 -1.41 -1.65
N VAL A 17 -6.75 -0.41 -1.87
CA VAL A 17 -6.52 0.69 -0.92
C VAL A 17 -7.78 1.54 -0.76
N ARG A 18 -8.38 2.02 -1.86
CA ARG A 18 -9.57 2.87 -1.80
C ARG A 18 -10.81 2.12 -1.28
N TRP A 19 -10.83 0.80 -1.40
CA TRP A 19 -11.87 -0.05 -0.80
C TRP A 19 -11.58 -0.46 0.65
N LYS A 20 -10.44 -0.06 1.21
CA LYS A 20 -9.98 -0.44 2.57
C LYS A 20 -9.85 -1.97 2.75
N LYS A 21 -9.43 -2.68 1.69
CA LYS A 21 -9.29 -4.15 1.65
C LYS A 21 -7.87 -4.65 1.40
N LEU A 22 -6.87 -3.75 1.33
CA LEU A 22 -5.49 -4.12 1.00
C LEU A 22 -4.93 -5.21 1.91
N VAL A 23 -5.00 -5.03 3.23
CA VAL A 23 -4.41 -5.96 4.20
C VAL A 23 -5.08 -7.33 4.13
N GLU A 24 -6.42 -7.35 4.10
CA GLU A 24 -7.22 -8.58 3.97
C GLU A 24 -6.83 -9.35 2.70
N ALA A 25 -6.80 -8.67 1.55
CA ALA A 25 -6.49 -9.30 0.27
C ALA A 25 -5.04 -9.80 0.15
N VAL A 26 -4.08 -9.07 0.75
CA VAL A 26 -2.68 -9.53 0.76
C VAL A 26 -2.50 -10.73 1.69
N LYS A 27 -3.18 -10.74 2.85
CA LYS A 27 -3.18 -11.89 3.76
C LYS A 27 -3.88 -13.12 3.20
N SER A 28 -4.95 -12.96 2.40
CA SER A 28 -5.63 -14.09 1.76
C SER A 28 -4.76 -14.80 0.73
N ALA A 29 -3.73 -14.12 0.19
CA ALA A 29 -2.76 -14.67 -0.75
C ALA A 29 -1.49 -15.21 -0.06
N ALA A 30 -1.53 -15.51 1.25
CA ALA A 30 -0.34 -15.92 2.01
C ALA A 30 0.34 -17.20 1.49
N ASN A 31 -0.42 -18.12 0.89
CA ASN A 31 0.15 -19.34 0.30
C ASN A 31 1.01 -19.02 -0.94
N ASP A 32 0.60 -18.03 -1.74
CA ASP A 32 1.30 -17.65 -2.97
C ASP A 32 2.38 -16.58 -2.72
N ASN A 33 2.15 -15.70 -1.75
CA ASN A 33 3.06 -14.62 -1.38
C ASN A 33 3.19 -14.48 0.15
N PRO A 34 3.91 -15.40 0.81
CA PRO A 34 4.06 -15.40 2.27
C PRO A 34 4.80 -14.17 2.79
N LEU A 35 5.76 -13.64 2.03
CA LEU A 35 6.50 -12.42 2.41
C LEU A 35 5.60 -11.19 2.38
N GLY A 36 4.76 -11.05 1.35
CA GLY A 36 3.77 -9.98 1.27
C GLY A 36 2.80 -10.02 2.44
N ALA A 37 2.25 -11.20 2.74
CA ALA A 37 1.33 -11.40 3.86
C ALA A 37 1.97 -11.08 5.22
N LYS A 38 3.25 -11.43 5.42
CA LYS A 38 4.01 -11.11 6.64
C LYS A 38 4.27 -9.61 6.80
N ASN A 39 4.54 -8.91 5.69
CA ASN A 39 5.05 -7.54 5.73
C ASN A 39 3.96 -6.47 5.60
N VAL A 40 2.77 -6.80 5.10
CA VAL A 40 1.69 -5.82 4.94
C VAL A 40 1.19 -5.28 6.28
N LYS A 41 1.04 -3.96 6.39
CA LYS A 41 0.54 -3.23 7.56
C LYS A 41 -0.62 -2.32 7.18
N ASP A 42 -1.41 -1.90 8.15
CA ASP A 42 -2.62 -1.11 7.92
C ASP A 42 -2.35 0.24 7.22
N PHE A 43 -1.17 0.82 7.44
CA PHE A 43 -0.76 2.09 6.84
C PHE A 43 -0.10 1.94 5.44
N HIS A 44 0.13 0.71 4.94
CA HIS A 44 0.74 0.48 3.62
C HIS A 44 -0.17 0.83 2.42
N GLY A 45 -1.33 1.44 2.67
CA GLY A 45 -2.17 2.00 1.62
C GLY A 45 -1.60 3.28 1.01
N ILE A 46 -0.85 4.06 1.79
CA ILE A 46 -0.14 5.27 1.36
C ILE A 46 1.37 5.02 1.42
N PHE A 47 2.15 5.72 0.60
CA PHE A 47 3.62 5.66 0.67
C PHE A 47 4.17 6.70 1.63
N PRO A 48 5.36 6.49 2.22
CA PRO A 48 6.02 7.54 3.00
C PRO A 48 6.39 8.72 2.10
N ILE A 49 6.34 9.93 2.66
CA ILE A 49 7.02 11.09 2.09
C ILE A 49 8.53 10.79 2.16
N PRO A 50 9.30 10.93 1.06
CA PRO A 50 10.73 10.66 1.09
C PRO A 50 11.46 11.55 2.11
N GLU A 51 12.35 10.95 2.91
CA GLU A 51 13.11 11.66 3.94
C GLU A 51 13.94 12.82 3.37
N ALA A 52 14.51 12.63 2.18
CA ALA A 52 15.26 13.67 1.48
C ALA A 52 14.40 14.91 1.15
N GLU A 53 13.09 14.72 0.91
CA GLU A 53 12.17 15.84 0.66
C GLU A 53 11.79 16.55 1.97
N ILE A 54 11.56 15.79 3.06
CA ILE A 54 11.36 16.36 4.40
C ILE A 54 12.58 17.18 4.84
N THR A 55 13.79 16.65 4.60
CA THR A 55 15.05 17.34 4.91
C THR A 55 15.17 18.68 4.16
N LYS A 56 14.74 18.73 2.90
CA LYS A 56 14.73 19.97 2.09
C LYS A 56 13.64 20.95 2.52
N ASN A 57 12.48 20.43 2.95
CA ASN A 57 11.33 21.23 3.34
C ASN A 57 10.67 20.66 4.61
N PRO A 58 11.06 21.15 5.80
CA PRO A 58 10.49 20.70 7.07
C PRO A 58 8.98 20.91 7.20
N ASN A 59 8.37 21.77 6.37
CA ASN A 59 6.91 21.96 6.34
C ASN A 59 6.15 20.75 5.76
N LEU A 60 6.85 19.73 5.26
CA LEU A 60 6.26 18.44 4.86
C LEU A 60 5.97 17.54 6.07
N LEU A 61 6.38 17.94 7.28
CA LEU A 61 5.97 17.28 8.51
C LEU A 61 4.51 17.64 8.87
N PRO A 62 3.77 16.72 9.52
CA PRO A 62 4.20 15.39 9.93
C PRO A 62 4.21 14.38 8.76
N GLN A 63 5.00 13.32 8.91
CA GLN A 63 4.98 12.16 8.02
C GLN A 63 3.59 11.49 8.03
N ASN A 64 3.28 10.75 6.95
CA ASN A 64 2.10 9.89 6.88
C ASN A 64 2.08 8.91 8.06
N GLN A 65 0.93 8.78 8.72
CA GLN A 65 0.78 7.96 9.92
C GLN A 65 1.28 6.52 9.69
N GLY A 66 2.23 6.08 10.54
CA GLY A 66 2.82 4.74 10.50
C GLY A 66 4.18 4.65 9.81
N TYR A 67 4.60 5.72 9.13
CA TYR A 67 5.94 5.89 8.57
C TYR A 67 6.82 6.83 9.40
#